data_AF-M6W1C8-F1
#
_entry.id   AF-M6W1C8-F1
#
_cell.length_a   1.000
_cell.length_b   1.000
_cell.length_c   1.000
_cell.angle_alpha   90.00
_cell.angle_beta   90.00
_cell.angle_gamma   90.00
#
_symmetry.space_group_name_H-M   'P 1'
#
loop_
_entity.id
_entity.type
_entity.pdbx_description
1 polymer ?
#
loop_
_entity_poly.entity_id
_entity_poly.type
_entity_poly.pdbx_seq_one_letter_code
_entity_poly.pdbx_strand_id
1 'polypeptide(L)'
;MGVDKPNIRMVIHAELPSSLEGYYQEIGRAGRDGDPSDCHVFYDQDDLTVLMDFIEWQNPDASFIARIYQTMERLGEKLSSIEYDELQSMIVHKNRRDHRLQTVLNLFERHGVTSGELEKKSLKLRSPLPDVLCSSEYLERKKKTSLKRLYQMFLYLKSERCRREFVYEYFDAKWSGCGNCDVCKYRTTRV
;
A
#
# COMPACT_ATOMS: atom_id res chain seq x y z
N MET A 1 0.66 13.15 -6.56
CA MET A 1 0.57 14.62 -6.70
C MET A 1 -0.90 15.00 -6.65
N GLY A 2 -1.31 15.93 -5.79
CA GLY A 2 -2.73 16.21 -5.54
C GLY A 2 -2.91 17.08 -4.30
N VAL A 3 -3.92 17.96 -4.32
CA VAL A 3 -4.26 19.01 -3.34
C VAL A 3 -3.11 19.97 -3.03
N ASP A 4 -3.07 21.08 -3.76
CA ASP A 4 -2.23 22.25 -3.44
C ASP A 4 -3.10 23.34 -2.81
N LYS A 5 -3.40 23.16 -1.52
CA LYS A 5 -4.18 24.11 -0.73
C LYS A 5 -3.37 24.43 0.53
N PRO A 6 -2.87 25.68 0.69
CA PRO A 6 -1.98 25.99 1.80
C PRO A 6 -2.68 25.98 3.16
N ASN A 7 -3.99 26.26 3.17
CA ASN A 7 -4.79 26.48 4.37
C ASN A 7 -5.62 25.26 4.81
N ILE A 8 -5.07 24.05 4.70
CA ILE A 8 -5.70 22.85 5.25
C ILE A 8 -5.52 22.84 6.77
N ARG A 9 -6.64 22.92 7.52
CA ARG A 9 -6.66 22.95 8.99
C ARG A 9 -6.71 21.59 9.65
N MET A 10 -7.17 20.57 8.92
CA MET A 10 -7.36 19.25 9.48
C MET A 10 -7.06 18.19 8.44
N VAL A 11 -6.30 17.18 8.84
CA VAL A 11 -6.13 15.93 8.10
C VAL A 11 -6.64 14.81 9.00
N ILE A 12 -7.55 13.99 8.46
CA ILE A 12 -8.10 12.84 9.17
C ILE A 12 -7.79 11.58 8.37
N HIS A 13 -7.12 10.65 9.02
CA HIS A 13 -6.97 9.28 8.56
C HIS A 13 -8.05 8.44 9.24
N ALA A 14 -9.09 8.10 8.48
CA ALA A 14 -10.14 7.19 8.92
C ALA A 14 -9.69 5.71 8.83
N GLU A 15 -8.60 5.46 8.11
CA GLU A 15 -7.95 4.16 7.98
C GLU A 15 -6.47 4.34 8.30
N LEU A 16 -5.84 3.32 8.88
CA LEU A 16 -4.41 3.35 9.19
C LEU A 16 -3.58 3.41 7.90
N PRO A 17 -2.70 4.41 7.73
CA PRO A 17 -1.73 4.42 6.65
C PRO A 17 -0.87 3.15 6.60
N SER A 18 -0.58 2.68 5.38
CA SER A 18 0.24 1.47 5.17
C SER A 18 1.73 1.64 5.53
N SER A 19 2.16 2.88 5.81
CA SER A 19 3.54 3.22 6.14
C SER A 19 3.61 4.56 6.87
N LEU A 20 4.66 4.76 7.66
CA LEU A 20 4.90 6.03 8.33
C LEU A 20 5.31 7.13 7.35
N GLU A 21 5.96 6.78 6.24
CA GLU A 21 6.31 7.71 5.17
C GLU A 21 5.07 8.26 4.47
N GLY A 22 4.11 7.39 4.15
CA GLY A 22 2.82 7.79 3.58
C GLY A 22 2.08 8.73 4.52
N TYR A 23 1.96 8.33 5.80
CA TYR A 23 1.37 9.17 6.84
C TYR A 23 2.04 10.55 6.92
N TYR A 24 3.37 10.60 7.00
CA TYR A 24 4.14 11.85 7.09
C TYR A 24 3.90 12.76 5.87
N GLN A 25 3.90 12.19 4.67
CA GLN A 25 3.63 12.93 3.44
C GLN A 25 2.21 13.52 3.41
N GLU A 26 1.22 12.76 3.90
CA GLU A 26 -0.18 13.15 3.92
C GLU A 26 -0.47 14.24 4.95
N ILE A 27 0.03 14.10 6.19
CA ILE A 27 -0.13 15.15 7.22
C ILE A 27 0.65 16.43 6.88
N GLY A 28 1.76 16.33 6.12
CA GLY A 28 2.53 17.48 5.63
C GLY A 28 1.79 18.38 4.62
N ARG A 29 0.52 18.08 4.36
CA ARG A 29 -0.40 18.94 3.60
C ARG A 29 -1.10 19.98 4.48
N ALA A 30 -1.24 19.70 5.77
CA ALA A 30 -1.86 20.62 6.73
C ALA A 30 -0.94 21.82 7.02
N GLY A 31 -1.53 22.98 7.31
CA GLY A 31 -0.81 24.11 7.92
C GLY A 31 0.35 24.68 7.11
N ARG A 32 0.33 24.61 5.76
CA ARG A 32 1.43 25.14 4.93
C ARG A 32 1.52 26.66 4.91
N ASP A 33 0.44 27.33 5.31
CA ASP A 33 0.39 28.75 5.62
C ASP A 33 1.00 29.11 6.99
N GLY A 34 1.40 28.10 7.79
CA GLY A 34 1.98 28.29 9.11
C GLY A 34 0.98 28.35 10.26
N ASP A 35 -0.32 28.38 9.95
CA ASP A 35 -1.37 28.45 10.97
C ASP A 35 -1.60 27.08 11.66
N PRO A 36 -2.06 27.08 12.93
CA PRO A 36 -2.36 25.86 13.66
C PRO A 36 -3.28 24.93 12.87
N SER A 37 -2.90 23.66 12.82
CA SER A 37 -3.64 22.61 12.12
C SER A 37 -3.49 21.29 12.87
N ASP A 38 -4.51 20.44 12.79
CA ASP A 38 -4.56 19.18 13.50
C ASP A 38 -4.52 17.99 12.54
N CYS A 39 -3.93 16.89 13.02
CA CYS A 39 -3.83 15.63 12.28
C CYS A 39 -4.29 14.51 13.19
N HIS A 40 -5.29 13.76 12.76
CA HIS A 40 -5.91 12.69 13.53
C HIS A 40 -5.80 11.38 12.76
N VAL A 41 -5.43 10.30 13.47
CA VAL A 41 -5.49 8.94 12.96
C VAL A 41 -6.44 8.14 13.82
N PHE A 42 -7.46 7.58 13.21
CA PHE A 42 -8.34 6.59 13.80
C PHE A 42 -7.89 5.21 13.35
N TYR A 43 -7.95 4.25 14.27
CA TYR A 43 -7.49 2.90 14.04
C TYR A 43 -8.24 1.96 14.97
N ASP A 44 -8.77 0.87 14.40
CA ASP A 44 -9.24 -0.29 15.14
C ASP A 44 -8.28 -1.48 14.94
N GLN A 45 -8.20 -2.36 15.94
CA GLN A 45 -7.34 -3.54 15.83
C GLN A 45 -7.79 -4.52 14.75
N ASP A 46 -9.10 -4.56 14.48
CA ASP A 46 -9.67 -5.40 13.41
C ASP A 46 -9.26 -4.90 12.01
N ASP A 47 -8.87 -3.63 11.88
CA ASP A 47 -8.37 -3.07 10.61
C ASP A 47 -7.02 -3.68 10.19
N LEU A 48 -6.22 -4.20 11.14
CA LEU A 48 -4.91 -4.78 10.83
C LEU A 48 -5.01 -5.98 9.91
N THR A 49 -6.00 -6.85 10.12
CA THR A 49 -6.16 -8.05 9.30
C THR A 49 -6.43 -7.66 7.85
N VAL A 50 -7.27 -6.65 7.63
CA VAL A 50 -7.58 -6.11 6.30
C VAL A 50 -6.33 -5.50 5.65
N LEU A 51 -5.52 -4.76 6.40
CA LEU A 51 -4.24 -4.20 5.91
C LEU A 51 -3.21 -5.28 5.57
N MET A 52 -3.14 -6.35 6.36
CA MET A 52 -2.29 -7.50 6.06
C MET A 52 -2.74 -8.19 4.78
N ASP A 53 -4.05 -8.40 4.58
CA ASP A 53 -4.60 -8.94 3.33
C ASP A 53 -4.28 -8.05 2.13
N PHE A 54 -4.37 -6.73 2.26
CA PHE A 54 -3.97 -5.79 1.21
C PHE A 54 -2.48 -5.93 0.86
N ILE A 55 -1.60 -6.08 1.85
CA ILE A 55 -0.17 -6.30 1.63
C ILE A 55 0.07 -7.62 0.89
N GLU A 56 -0.64 -8.69 1.26
CA GLU A 56 -0.59 -9.97 0.54
C GLU A 56 -1.03 -9.80 -0.92
N TRP A 57 -2.12 -9.05 -1.16
CA TRP A 57 -2.62 -8.83 -2.50
C TRP A 57 -1.70 -8.00 -3.38
N GLN A 58 -0.96 -7.04 -2.79
CA GLN A 58 0.03 -6.21 -3.47
C GLN A 58 1.36 -6.92 -3.72
N ASN A 59 1.60 -8.05 -3.06
CA ASN A 59 2.83 -8.83 -3.14
C ASN A 59 2.56 -10.30 -3.47
N PRO A 60 1.98 -10.60 -4.65
CA PRO A 60 1.80 -11.98 -5.09
C PRO A 60 3.16 -12.67 -5.23
N ASP A 61 3.21 -13.95 -4.86
CA ASP A 61 4.40 -14.78 -4.99
C ASP A 61 4.70 -15.16 -6.46
N ALA A 62 5.93 -15.64 -6.71
CA ALA A 62 6.39 -16.00 -8.05
C ALA A 62 5.53 -17.10 -8.68
N SER A 63 5.05 -18.07 -7.89
CA SER A 63 4.24 -19.18 -8.39
C SER A 63 2.87 -18.69 -8.88
N PHE A 64 2.27 -17.75 -8.16
CA PHE A 64 1.02 -17.12 -8.52
C PHE A 64 1.16 -16.30 -9.82
N ILE A 65 2.20 -15.48 -9.92
CA ILE A 65 2.50 -14.69 -11.13
C ILE A 65 2.71 -15.62 -12.34
N ALA A 66 3.53 -16.66 -12.18
CA ALA A 66 3.82 -17.63 -13.24
C ALA A 66 2.55 -18.35 -13.71
N ARG A 67 1.66 -18.73 -12.79
CA ARG A 67 0.38 -19.37 -13.12
C ARG A 67 -0.51 -18.46 -13.98
N ILE A 68 -0.60 -17.16 -13.67
CA ILE A 68 -1.37 -16.21 -14.48
C ILE A 68 -0.79 -16.12 -15.89
N TYR A 69 0.52 -15.94 -15.99
CA TYR A 69 1.20 -15.89 -17.28
C TYR A 69 0.94 -17.14 -18.13
N GLN A 70 1.10 -18.33 -17.54
CA GLN A 70 0.84 -19.60 -18.23
C GLN A 70 -0.62 -19.75 -18.67
N THR A 71 -1.57 -19.27 -17.87
CA THR A 71 -2.99 -19.24 -18.25
C THR A 71 -3.21 -18.31 -19.44
N MET A 72 -2.63 -17.11 -19.43
CA MET A 72 -2.73 -16.16 -20.55
C MET A 72 -2.08 -16.71 -21.83
N GLU A 73 -0.94 -17.39 -21.70
CA GLU A 73 -0.26 -18.07 -22.81
C GLU A 73 -1.12 -19.18 -23.41
N ARG A 74 -1.76 -20.01 -22.58
CA ARG A 74 -2.69 -21.07 -23.03
C ARG A 74 -3.94 -20.54 -23.72
N LEU A 75 -4.44 -19.37 -23.28
CA LEU A 75 -5.60 -18.73 -23.91
C LEU A 75 -5.30 -18.23 -25.32
N GLY A 76 -4.05 -17.84 -25.59
CA GLY A 76 -3.62 -17.38 -26.92
C GLY A 76 -4.51 -16.25 -27.44
N GLU A 77 -5.13 -16.43 -28.61
CA GLU A 77 -6.01 -15.42 -29.22
C GLU A 77 -7.26 -15.10 -28.39
N LYS A 78 -7.76 -16.07 -27.60
CA LYS A 78 -8.94 -15.89 -26.74
C LYS A 78 -8.69 -14.88 -25.61
N LEU A 79 -7.42 -14.58 -25.31
CA LEU A 79 -7.06 -13.57 -24.31
C LEU A 79 -7.65 -12.19 -24.65
N SER A 80 -7.82 -11.87 -25.92
CA SER A 80 -8.38 -10.58 -26.33
C SER A 80 -9.85 -10.43 -25.97
N SER A 81 -10.60 -11.53 -25.81
CA SER A 81 -12.04 -11.49 -25.53
C SER A 81 -12.41 -11.88 -24.11
N ILE A 82 -11.45 -12.26 -23.27
CA ILE A 82 -11.70 -12.76 -21.91
C ILE A 82 -12.16 -11.63 -20.99
N GLU A 83 -13.10 -11.94 -20.11
CA GLU A 83 -13.54 -11.01 -19.06
C GLU A 83 -12.75 -11.22 -17.77
N TYR A 84 -12.70 -10.19 -16.91
CA TYR A 84 -11.91 -10.23 -15.68
C TYR A 84 -12.37 -11.38 -14.78
N ASP A 85 -13.69 -11.54 -14.60
CA ASP A 85 -14.29 -12.59 -13.77
C ASP A 85 -14.01 -13.99 -14.33
N GLU A 86 -14.00 -14.14 -15.66
CA GLU A 86 -13.66 -15.40 -16.31
C GLU A 86 -12.19 -15.76 -16.03
N LEU A 87 -11.26 -14.82 -16.24
CA LEU A 87 -9.85 -15.02 -15.93
C LEU A 87 -9.64 -15.29 -14.44
N GLN A 88 -10.32 -14.57 -13.55
CA GLN A 88 -10.24 -14.76 -12.10
C GLN A 88 -10.73 -16.15 -11.70
N SER A 89 -11.83 -16.64 -12.29
CA SER A 89 -12.39 -17.97 -12.00
C SER A 89 -11.45 -19.12 -12.38
N MET A 90 -10.61 -18.92 -13.40
CA MET A 90 -9.58 -19.87 -13.84
C MET A 90 -8.40 -19.95 -12.87
N ILE A 91 -8.18 -18.91 -12.05
CA ILE A 91 -7.00 -18.79 -11.17
C ILE A 91 -7.36 -19.01 -9.69
N VAL A 92 -8.50 -18.48 -9.25
CA VAL A 92 -8.94 -18.47 -7.85
C VAL A 92 -10.33 -19.11 -7.76
N HIS A 93 -10.38 -20.38 -7.36
CA HIS A 93 -11.63 -21.14 -7.36
C HIS A 93 -12.59 -20.83 -6.18
N LYS A 94 -12.15 -20.11 -5.13
CA LYS A 94 -12.92 -20.03 -3.86
C LYS A 94 -12.98 -18.67 -3.15
N ASN A 95 -12.26 -17.64 -3.58
CA ASN A 95 -12.24 -16.36 -2.89
C ASN A 95 -12.45 -15.18 -3.85
N ARG A 96 -13.69 -14.68 -3.95
CA ARG A 96 -14.05 -13.53 -4.80
C ARG A 96 -13.44 -12.20 -4.33
N ARG A 97 -12.89 -12.14 -3.11
CA ARG A 97 -12.19 -10.96 -2.58
C ARG A 97 -10.69 -11.00 -2.82
N ASP A 98 -10.18 -11.98 -3.55
CA ASP A 98 -8.75 -12.06 -3.88
C ASP A 98 -8.39 -11.09 -5.02
N HIS A 99 -7.79 -9.96 -4.67
CA HIS A 99 -7.39 -8.91 -5.62
C HIS A 99 -5.99 -9.08 -6.21
N ARG A 100 -5.33 -10.24 -6.02
CA ARG A 100 -3.98 -10.49 -6.56
C ARG A 100 -3.94 -10.47 -8.08
N LEU A 101 -5.01 -10.89 -8.77
CA LEU A 101 -5.07 -10.85 -10.24
C LEU A 101 -4.87 -9.43 -10.77
N GLN A 102 -5.59 -8.45 -10.21
CA GLN A 102 -5.44 -7.05 -10.60
C GLN A 102 -4.01 -6.56 -10.39
N THR A 103 -3.39 -6.91 -9.26
CA THR A 103 -1.97 -6.57 -9.00
C THR A 103 -1.06 -7.14 -10.08
N VAL A 104 -1.25 -8.40 -10.47
CA VAL A 104 -0.42 -9.03 -11.51
C VAL A 104 -0.64 -8.41 -12.88
N LEU A 105 -1.89 -8.10 -13.26
CA LEU A 105 -2.17 -7.38 -14.52
C LEU A 105 -1.47 -6.02 -14.57
N ASN A 106 -1.52 -5.26 -13.47
CA ASN A 106 -0.81 -3.98 -13.35
C ASN A 106 0.72 -4.15 -13.43
N LEU A 107 1.26 -5.24 -12.87
CA LEU A 107 2.69 -5.56 -12.99
C LEU A 107 3.05 -5.91 -14.44
N PHE A 108 2.22 -6.70 -15.13
CA PHE A 108 2.44 -7.08 -16.51
C PHE A 108 2.42 -5.88 -17.45
N GLU A 109 1.47 -4.97 -17.29
CA GLU A 109 1.43 -3.72 -18.04
C GLU A 109 2.68 -2.88 -17.79
N ARG A 110 3.03 -2.66 -16.52
CA ARG A 110 4.22 -1.86 -16.14
C ARG A 110 5.53 -2.42 -16.71
N HIS A 111 5.64 -3.74 -16.79
CA HIS A 111 6.82 -4.42 -17.31
C HIS A 111 6.74 -4.75 -18.81
N GLY A 112 5.67 -4.35 -19.50
CA GLY A 112 5.48 -4.61 -20.94
C GLY A 112 5.18 -6.06 -21.31
N VAL A 113 4.87 -6.92 -20.32
CA VAL A 113 4.45 -8.30 -20.51
C VAL A 113 3.13 -8.37 -21.27
N THR A 114 2.23 -7.44 -20.99
CA THR A 114 0.94 -7.31 -21.67
C THR A 114 0.81 -5.96 -22.36
N SER A 115 -0.08 -5.89 -23.34
CA SER A 115 -0.52 -4.65 -23.97
C SER A 115 -2.02 -4.66 -24.19
N GLY A 116 -2.60 -3.47 -24.38
CA GLY A 116 -4.05 -3.31 -24.48
C GLY A 116 -4.72 -3.42 -23.11
N GLU A 117 -6.03 -3.28 -23.12
CA GLU A 117 -6.87 -3.25 -21.92
C GLU A 117 -7.91 -4.36 -21.98
N LEU A 118 -8.16 -4.97 -20.83
CA LEU A 118 -9.13 -6.05 -20.66
C LEU A 118 -10.56 -5.53 -20.92
N GLU A 119 -10.88 -4.34 -20.41
CA GLU A 119 -12.15 -3.63 -20.61
C GLU A 119 -12.44 -3.34 -22.09
N LYS A 120 -11.40 -3.07 -22.88
CA LYS A 120 -11.51 -2.78 -24.32
C LYS A 120 -11.40 -4.04 -25.19
N LYS A 121 -11.38 -5.23 -24.60
CA LYS A 121 -11.23 -6.50 -25.31
C LYS A 121 -10.03 -6.50 -26.27
N SER A 122 -8.90 -5.98 -25.78
CA SER A 122 -7.69 -5.77 -26.59
C SER A 122 -6.43 -6.34 -25.93
N LEU A 123 -6.59 -7.05 -24.81
CA LEU A 123 -5.48 -7.58 -24.03
C LEU A 123 -4.70 -8.63 -24.82
N LYS A 124 -3.37 -8.45 -24.89
CA LYS A 124 -2.45 -9.36 -25.57
C LYS A 124 -1.18 -9.54 -24.77
N LEU A 125 -0.63 -10.75 -24.79
CA LEU A 125 0.69 -11.06 -24.26
C LEU A 125 1.76 -10.66 -25.27
N ARG A 126 2.78 -9.92 -24.85
CA ARG A 126 3.81 -9.33 -25.74
C ARG A 126 5.20 -9.84 -25.48
N SER A 127 5.58 -9.99 -24.22
CA SER A 127 6.93 -10.37 -23.83
C SER A 127 6.90 -11.52 -22.82
N PRO A 128 7.99 -12.29 -22.71
CA PRO A 128 8.15 -13.23 -21.63
C PRO A 128 8.14 -12.54 -20.26
N LEU A 129 7.93 -13.32 -19.21
CA LEU A 129 8.07 -12.85 -17.83
C LEU A 129 9.51 -12.38 -17.56
N PRO A 130 9.71 -11.15 -17.06
CA PRO A 130 11.01 -10.69 -16.60
C PRO A 130 11.50 -11.48 -15.37
N ASP A 131 12.81 -11.71 -15.28
CA ASP A 131 13.44 -12.46 -14.17
C ASP A 131 13.08 -11.94 -12.78
N VAL A 132 12.88 -10.62 -12.65
CA VAL A 132 12.50 -9.99 -11.37
C VAL A 132 11.13 -10.45 -10.86
N LEU A 133 10.19 -10.77 -11.77
CA LEU A 133 8.87 -11.30 -11.42
C LEU A 133 8.88 -12.82 -11.21
N CYS A 134 9.95 -13.49 -11.61
CA CYS A 134 10.19 -14.92 -11.37
C CYS A 134 11.00 -15.17 -10.08
N SER A 135 11.67 -14.14 -9.55
CA SER A 135 12.52 -14.26 -8.36
C SER A 135 11.71 -14.28 -7.06
N SER A 136 11.58 -15.47 -6.45
CA SER A 136 10.96 -15.61 -5.12
C SER A 136 11.65 -14.77 -4.06
N GLU A 137 13.00 -14.72 -4.07
CA GLU A 137 13.78 -13.92 -3.12
C GLU A 137 13.44 -12.43 -3.21
N TYR A 138 13.36 -11.88 -4.43
CA TYR A 138 13.00 -10.48 -4.64
C TYR A 138 11.59 -10.17 -4.14
N LEU A 139 10.61 -11.02 -4.49
CA LEU A 139 9.20 -10.81 -4.11
C LEU A 139 8.99 -10.96 -2.60
N GLU A 140 9.64 -11.94 -1.96
CA GLU A 140 9.61 -12.10 -0.51
C GLU A 140 10.25 -10.91 0.20
N ARG A 141 11.38 -10.40 -0.31
CA ARG A 141 12.03 -9.20 0.25
C ARG A 141 11.12 -7.97 0.11
N LYS A 142 10.45 -7.80 -1.04
CA LYS A 142 9.48 -6.71 -1.26
C LYS A 142 8.28 -6.81 -0.29
N LYS A 143 7.73 -8.01 -0.11
CA LYS A 143 6.67 -8.29 0.86
C LYS A 143 7.10 -7.98 2.30
N LYS A 144 8.27 -8.49 2.71
CA LYS A 144 8.85 -8.24 4.05
C LYS A 144 9.07 -6.75 4.30
N THR A 145 9.48 -6.00 3.28
CA THR A 145 9.65 -4.55 3.36
C THR A 145 8.31 -3.85 3.59
N SER A 146 7.26 -4.28 2.88
CA SER A 146 5.90 -3.75 3.04
C SER A 146 5.34 -4.01 4.45
N LEU A 147 5.51 -5.25 4.96
CA LEU A 147 5.14 -5.60 6.34
C LEU A 147 5.91 -4.79 7.39
N LYS A 148 7.22 -4.60 7.17
CA LYS A 148 8.04 -3.78 8.07
C LYS A 148 7.52 -2.35 8.15
N ARG A 149 7.13 -1.74 7.03
CA ARG A 149 6.57 -0.38 7.00
C ARG A 149 5.26 -0.27 7.78
N LEU A 150 4.33 -1.21 7.58
CA LEU A 150 3.10 -1.26 8.35
C LEU A 150 3.37 -1.42 9.85
N TYR A 151 4.31 -2.30 10.21
CA TYR A 151 4.70 -2.50 11.60
C TYR A 151 5.26 -1.22 12.25
N GLN A 152 6.06 -0.43 11.53
CA GLN A 152 6.55 0.86 12.02
C GLN A 152 5.43 1.87 12.24
N MET A 153 4.42 1.90 11.36
CA MET A 153 3.22 2.73 11.55
C MET A 153 2.41 2.29 12.78
N PHE A 154 2.27 0.98 12.99
CA PHE A 154 1.63 0.44 14.18
C PHE A 154 2.40 0.80 15.47
N LEU A 155 3.72 0.68 15.47
CA LEU A 155 4.57 1.10 16.59
C LEU A 155 4.43 2.60 16.87
N TYR A 156 4.33 3.44 15.84
CA TYR A 156 4.07 4.87 15.98
C TYR A 156 2.76 5.13 16.74
N LEU A 157 1.67 4.43 16.40
CA LEU A 157 0.38 4.57 17.08
C LEU A 157 0.41 4.10 18.54
N LYS A 158 1.06 2.96 18.81
CA LYS A 158 1.15 2.39 20.16
C LYS A 158 2.21 3.06 21.03
N SER A 159 3.06 3.93 20.46
CA SER A 159 4.11 4.58 21.22
C SER A 159 3.55 5.51 22.30
N GLU A 160 4.06 5.38 23.51
CA GLU A 160 3.82 6.34 24.60
C GLU A 160 4.83 7.50 24.57
N ARG A 161 5.71 7.56 23.57
CA ARG A 161 6.68 8.66 23.37
C ARG A 161 6.03 9.81 22.61
N CYS A 162 6.67 10.97 22.63
CA CYS A 162 6.25 12.12 21.82
C CYS A 162 6.11 11.71 20.35
N ARG A 163 4.93 11.96 19.73
CA ARG A 163 4.67 11.57 18.34
C ARG A 163 5.68 12.17 17.37
N ARG A 164 6.01 13.45 17.54
CA ARG A 164 6.97 14.15 16.68
C ARG A 164 8.38 13.59 16.85
N GLU A 165 8.76 13.25 18.07
CA GLU A 165 10.06 12.63 18.35
C GLU A 165 10.19 11.28 17.64
N PHE A 166 9.16 10.44 17.70
CA PHE A 166 9.13 9.16 16.98
C PHE A 166 9.31 9.35 15.47
N VAL A 167 8.58 10.29 14.88
CA VAL A 167 8.68 10.58 13.43
C VAL A 167 10.08 11.08 13.07
N TYR A 168 10.66 11.99 13.85
CA TYR A 168 12.01 12.49 13.60
C TYR A 168 13.04 11.36 13.69
N GLU A 169 12.98 10.53 14.75
CA GLU A 169 13.88 9.39 14.92
C GLU A 169 13.79 8.41 13.74
N TYR A 170 12.58 8.16 13.22
CA TYR A 170 12.38 7.31 12.04
C TYR A 170 13.11 7.82 10.78
N PHE A 171 13.20 9.14 10.62
CA PHE A 171 13.91 9.80 9.52
C PHE A 171 15.35 10.21 9.90
N ASP A 172 15.95 9.52 10.86
CA ASP A 172 17.32 9.74 11.34
C ASP A 172 17.60 11.18 11.83
N ALA A 173 16.54 11.87 12.28
CA ALA A 173 16.60 13.21 12.83
C ALA A 173 16.37 13.21 14.34
N LYS A 174 16.90 14.24 15.04
CA LYS A 174 16.75 14.38 16.49
C LYS A 174 15.68 15.40 16.82
N TRP A 175 14.83 15.07 17.80
CA TRP A 175 13.85 15.99 18.38
C TRP A 175 13.63 15.64 19.85
N SER A 176 13.34 16.61 20.71
CA SER A 176 12.99 16.39 22.11
C SER A 176 11.67 17.09 22.43
N GLY A 177 10.68 16.33 22.89
CA GLY A 177 9.43 16.85 23.48
C GLY A 177 8.73 17.96 22.69
N CYS A 178 7.79 17.64 21.80
CA CYS A 178 7.14 18.66 20.96
C CYS A 178 6.11 19.55 21.68
N GLY A 179 5.63 19.17 22.86
CA GLY A 179 4.59 19.90 23.60
C GLY A 179 3.22 19.97 22.93
N ASN A 180 3.06 19.53 21.67
CA ASN A 180 1.85 19.77 20.88
C ASN A 180 1.14 18.50 20.37
N CYS A 181 1.72 17.31 20.55
CA CYS A 181 1.03 16.05 20.22
C CYS A 181 0.12 15.58 21.36
N ASP A 182 -0.79 14.67 21.06
CA ASP A 182 -1.71 14.01 22.00
C ASP A 182 -0.97 13.47 23.25
N VAL A 183 0.13 12.75 23.05
CA VAL A 183 0.93 12.16 24.15
C VAL A 183 1.56 13.25 25.03
N CYS A 184 2.14 14.28 24.44
CA CYS A 184 2.73 15.39 25.20
C CYS A 184 1.66 16.15 25.98
N LYS A 185 0.53 16.48 25.32
CA LYS A 185 -0.60 17.19 25.92
C LYS A 185 -1.21 16.39 27.08
N TYR A 186 -1.36 15.08 26.93
CA TYR A 186 -1.90 14.20 27.97
C TYR A 186 -0.99 14.09 29.21
N ARG A 187 0.33 14.11 29.02
CA ARG A 187 1.30 14.09 30.14
C ARG A 187 1.26 15.37 30.96
N THR A 188 1.00 16.53 30.34
CA THR A 188 0.96 17.82 31.02
C THR A 188 -0.29 18.00 31.89
N THR A 189 -1.40 17.32 31.59
CA THR A 189 -2.66 17.41 32.36
C THR A 189 -2.73 16.55 33.61
N ARG A 190 -1.73 15.69 33.85
CA ARG A 190 -1.65 14.81 35.05
C ARG A 190 -0.66 15.32 36.11
N VAL A 191 -0.20 16.56 36.00
CA VAL A 191 0.68 17.24 36.98
C VAL A 191 -0.15 18.20 37.82
#